data_AF-A0A1X7T2Q8-F1
#
_entry.id   AF-A0A1X7T2Q8-F1
#
_cell.length_a   1.000
_cell.length_b   1.000
_cell.length_c   1.000
_cell.angle_alpha   90.00
_cell.angle_beta   90.00
_cell.angle_gamma   90.00
#
_symmetry.space_group_name_H-M   'P 1'
#
loop_
_entity.id
_entity.type
_entity.pdbx_description
1 polymer ?
#
loop_
_entity_poly.entity_id
_entity_poly.type
_entity_poly.pdbx_seq_one_letter_code
_entity_poly.pdbx_strand_id
1 'polypeptide(L)'
;MLTYFYVVALNVSSATTPELLLKRFDHYCEYKRTPNGVVMAPSQIGKWLVLFCDEINLPDLEKYGTHRVISFLRQIVEDSRFYRTSNHTWVTIERIQSVGACNPRTDRGRKPLSHRYSML
;
A
#
# COMPACT_ATOMS: atom_id res chain seq x y z
N MET A 1 15.13 4.80 -19.11
CA MET A 1 13.70 4.61 -18.78
C MET A 1 13.46 4.24 -17.30
N LEU A 2 14.36 3.50 -16.63
CA LEU A 2 14.22 3.13 -15.20
C LEU A 2 14.71 4.18 -14.18
N THR A 3 15.32 5.28 -14.59
CA THR A 3 15.91 6.27 -13.67
C THR A 3 14.89 7.08 -12.86
N TYR A 4 13.62 7.05 -13.26
CA TYR A 4 12.54 7.84 -12.65
C TYR A 4 11.76 7.08 -11.56
N PHE A 5 11.83 5.75 -11.55
CA PHE A 5 11.17 4.89 -10.58
C PHE A 5 12.20 4.25 -9.65
N TYR A 6 11.87 4.11 -8.38
CA TYR A 6 12.59 3.20 -7.50
C TYR A 6 11.61 2.25 -6.81
N VAL A 7 12.02 1.00 -6.68
CA VAL A 7 11.15 -0.07 -6.21
C VAL A 7 11.45 -0.35 -4.74
N VAL A 8 10.39 -0.43 -3.94
CA VAL A 8 10.43 -0.94 -2.57
C VAL A 8 9.67 -2.26 -2.55
N ALA A 9 10.40 -3.35 -2.38
CA ALA A 9 9.81 -4.68 -2.26
C ALA A 9 9.28 -4.91 -0.83
N LEU A 10 8.07 -5.47 -0.75
CA LEU A 10 7.42 -5.93 0.45
C LEU A 10 6.94 -7.37 0.23
N ASN A 11 7.48 -8.28 1.02
CA ASN A 11 6.96 -9.64 1.08
C ASN A 11 5.77 -9.67 2.03
N VAL A 12 4.57 -9.83 1.47
CA VAL A 12 3.34 -9.89 2.26
C VAL A 12 3.20 -11.28 2.86
N SER A 13 2.89 -11.32 4.14
CA SER A 13 2.67 -12.55 4.91
C SER A 13 1.25 -12.59 5.50
N SER A 14 0.87 -13.73 6.09
CA SER A 14 -0.39 -13.89 6.81
C SER A 14 -0.61 -12.81 7.90
N ALA A 15 0.47 -12.37 8.55
CA ALA A 15 0.46 -11.39 9.63
C ALA A 15 0.68 -9.94 9.18
N THR A 16 0.72 -9.65 7.88
CA THR A 16 0.96 -8.28 7.40
C THR A 16 -0.24 -7.38 7.68
N THR A 17 0.00 -6.25 8.32
CA THR A 17 -1.03 -5.27 8.70
C THR A 17 -0.80 -3.90 8.01
N PRO A 18 -1.83 -3.04 7.93
CA PRO A 18 -1.69 -1.67 7.42
C PRO A 18 -0.61 -0.86 8.13
N GLU A 19 -0.39 -1.09 9.43
CA GLU A 19 0.62 -0.39 10.22
C GLU A 19 2.04 -0.74 9.75
N LEU A 20 2.26 -1.95 9.24
CA LEU A 20 3.54 -2.35 8.66
C LEU A 20 3.81 -1.61 7.33
N LEU A 21 2.77 -1.38 6.53
CA LEU A 21 2.85 -0.55 5.33
C LEU A 21 3.16 0.92 5.66
N LEU A 22 2.49 1.47 6.67
CA LEU A 22 2.77 2.82 7.15
C LEU A 22 4.23 2.98 7.60
N LYS A 23 4.78 2.02 8.33
CA LYS A 23 6.21 2.01 8.70
C LYS A 23 7.14 2.01 7.48
N ARG A 24 6.77 1.33 6.39
CA ARG A 24 7.53 1.37 5.14
C ARG A 24 7.44 2.74 4.50
N PHE A 25 6.25 3.33 4.44
CA PHE A 25 6.10 4.70 3.94
C PHE A 25 6.91 5.70 4.78
N ASP A 26 6.86 5.61 6.11
CA ASP A 26 7.64 6.49 7.00
C ASP A 26 9.16 6.38 6.78
N HIS A 27 9.65 5.23 6.29
CA HIS A 27 11.07 5.05 5.98
C HIS A 27 11.48 5.62 4.61
N TYR A 28 10.59 5.61 3.63
CA TYR A 28 10.89 5.92 2.23
C TYR A 28 10.28 7.25 1.73
N CYS A 29 9.38 7.83 2.53
CA CYS A 29 8.61 9.01 2.21
C CYS A 29 8.70 10.07 3.30
N GLU A 30 8.40 11.30 2.92
CA GLU A 30 8.30 12.45 3.81
C GLU A 30 6.89 13.03 3.79
N TYR A 31 6.45 13.55 4.94
CA TYR A 31 5.22 14.30 5.07
C TYR A 31 5.51 15.79 4.97
N LYS A 32 4.77 16.49 4.11
CA LYS A 32 4.88 17.93 3.89
C LYS A 32 3.52 18.58 4.11
N ARG A 33 3.49 19.65 4.89
CA ARG A 33 2.28 20.48 5.04
C ARG A 33 2.17 21.41 3.85
N THR A 34 0.99 21.46 3.26
CA THR A 34 0.64 22.34 2.15
C THR A 34 -0.65 23.10 2.51
N PRO A 35 -1.01 24.18 1.79
CA PRO A 35 -2.30 24.84 1.97
C PRO A 35 -3.50 23.89 1.77
N ASN A 36 -3.34 22.83 0.98
CA ASN A 36 -4.38 21.83 0.68
C ASN A 36 -4.39 20.65 1.67
N GLY A 37 -3.57 20.68 2.72
CA GLY A 37 -3.45 19.63 3.72
C GLY A 37 -2.07 18.97 3.74
N VAL A 38 -2.00 17.76 4.29
CA VAL A 38 -0.75 17.01 4.41
C VAL A 38 -0.55 16.11 3.20
N VAL A 39 0.62 16.22 2.57
CA VAL A 39 1.03 15.38 1.45
C VAL A 39 2.17 14.47 1.91
N MET A 40 2.12 13.20 1.55
CA MET A 40 3.21 12.24 1.69
C MET A 40 3.74 11.89 0.31
N ALA A 41 5.05 12.01 0.12
CA ALA A 41 5.69 11.68 -1.15
C ALA A 41 7.08 11.09 -0.90
N PRO A 42 7.67 10.37 -1.87
CA PRO A 42 8.98 9.77 -1.70
C PRO A 42 10.05 10.82 -1.37
N SER A 43 10.97 10.48 -0.46
CA SER A 43 12.08 11.37 -0.07
C SER A 43 13.07 11.59 -1.22
N GLN A 44 13.16 10.64 -2.16
CA GLN A 44 13.94 10.80 -3.37
C GLN A 44 13.28 11.82 -4.31
N ILE A 45 13.91 13.00 -4.42
CA ILE A 45 13.39 14.13 -5.19
C ILE A 45 13.21 13.73 -6.66
N GLY A 46 12.04 14.08 -7.21
CA GLY A 46 11.73 13.87 -8.63
C GLY A 46 11.52 12.41 -9.03
N LYS A 47 11.44 11.46 -8.08
CA LYS A 47 11.21 10.05 -8.37
C LYS A 47 9.84 9.56 -7.91
N TRP A 48 9.41 8.48 -8.54
CA TRP A 48 8.25 7.69 -8.12
C TRP A 48 8.69 6.48 -7.32
N LEU A 49 7.96 6.19 -6.23
CA LEU A 49 8.10 4.96 -5.46
C LEU A 49 7.12 3.93 -6.02
N VAL A 50 7.63 2.76 -6.39
CA VAL A 50 6.81 1.59 -6.70
C VAL A 50 6.85 0.65 -5.51
N LEU A 51 5.74 0.52 -4.80
CA LEU A 51 5.58 -0.45 -3.73
C LEU A 51 5.22 -1.79 -4.36
N PHE A 52 6.18 -2.69 -4.40
CA PHE A 52 5.99 -4.04 -4.93
C PHE A 52 5.58 -4.98 -3.79
N CYS A 53 4.33 -5.43 -3.79
CA CYS A 53 3.78 -6.34 -2.81
C CYS A 53 3.79 -7.77 -3.37
N ASP A 54 4.79 -8.56 -2.99
CA ASP A 54 4.82 -9.97 -3.30
C ASP A 54 3.87 -10.74 -2.37
N GLU A 55 3.30 -11.84 -2.88
CA GLU A 55 2.36 -12.70 -2.15
C GLU A 55 1.12 -11.99 -1.60
N ILE A 56 0.57 -11.03 -2.35
CA ILE A 56 -0.52 -10.16 -1.89
C ILE A 56 -1.81 -10.92 -1.50
N ASN A 57 -1.98 -12.16 -1.92
CA ASN A 57 -3.11 -13.02 -1.57
C ASN A 57 -2.84 -13.99 -0.41
N LEU A 58 -1.76 -13.79 0.34
CA LEU A 58 -1.44 -14.55 1.56
C LEU A 58 -2.08 -14.04 2.87
N PRO A 59 -2.34 -12.73 3.10
CA PRO A 59 -2.85 -12.20 4.36
C PRO A 59 -4.07 -12.94 4.91
N ASP A 60 -4.19 -13.08 6.23
CA ASP A 60 -5.38 -13.66 6.83
C ASP A 60 -6.62 -12.78 6.65
N LEU A 61 -7.76 -13.45 6.53
CA LEU A 61 -9.06 -12.80 6.63
C LEU A 61 -9.35 -12.56 8.11
N GLU A 62 -9.81 -11.36 8.44
CA GLU A 62 -10.37 -11.15 9.78
C GLU A 62 -11.71 -11.89 9.94
N LYS A 63 -12.25 -11.88 11.16
CA LYS A 63 -13.49 -12.57 11.56
C LYS A 63 -14.65 -12.41 10.57
N TYR A 64 -14.75 -11.26 9.91
CA TYR A 64 -15.83 -10.93 8.97
C TYR A 64 -15.42 -11.03 7.49
N GLY A 65 -14.34 -11.76 7.17
CA GLY A 65 -13.98 -12.05 5.78
C GLY A 65 -13.31 -10.90 5.02
N THR A 66 -12.67 -9.96 5.73
CA THR A 66 -11.97 -8.82 5.10
C THR A 66 -10.46 -8.94 5.27
N HIS A 67 -9.72 -8.75 4.18
CA HIS A 67 -8.27 -8.53 4.24
C HIS A 67 -7.99 -7.05 4.53
N ARG A 68 -7.57 -6.71 5.75
CA ARG A 68 -7.31 -5.31 6.14
C ARG A 68 -6.23 -4.65 5.31
N VAL A 69 -5.09 -5.33 5.15
CA VAL A 69 -3.95 -4.80 4.37
C VAL A 69 -4.33 -4.55 2.91
N ILE A 70 -5.14 -5.44 2.30
CA ILE A 70 -5.60 -5.28 0.92
C ILE A 70 -6.62 -4.15 0.80
N SER A 71 -7.50 -4.02 1.78
CA SER A 71 -8.46 -2.91 1.84
C SER A 71 -7.74 -1.56 1.98
N PHE A 72 -6.64 -1.53 2.73
CA PHE A 72 -5.78 -0.36 2.84
C PHE A 72 -5.06 -0.08 1.51
N LEU A 73 -4.42 -1.07 0.88
CA LEU A 73 -3.79 -0.89 -0.44
C LEU A 73 -4.80 -0.40 -1.50
N ARG A 74 -6.05 -0.90 -1.46
CA ARG A 74 -7.15 -0.42 -2.29
C ARG A 74 -7.41 1.07 -2.10
N GLN A 75 -7.47 1.52 -0.83
CA GLN A 75 -7.66 2.94 -0.49
C GLN A 75 -6.52 3.81 -1.05
N ILE A 76 -5.28 3.32 -0.96
CA ILE A 76 -4.11 4.02 -1.52
C ILE A 76 -4.22 4.17 -3.04
N VAL A 77 -4.67 3.12 -3.74
CA VAL A 77 -4.77 3.12 -5.21
C VAL A 77 -5.96 3.95 -5.71
N GLU A 78 -7.14 3.80 -5.11
CA GLU A 78 -8.36 4.50 -5.56
C GLU A 78 -8.38 5.97 -5.13
N ASP A 79 -8.16 6.23 -3.84
CA ASP A 79 -8.37 7.57 -3.28
C ASP A 79 -7.11 8.41 -3.32
N SER A 80 -5.93 7.79 -3.54
CA SER A 80 -4.61 8.44 -3.39
C SER A 80 -4.45 9.14 -2.04
N ARG A 81 -5.14 8.65 -1.00
CA ARG A 81 -5.19 9.25 0.33
C ARG A 81 -5.39 8.19 1.39
N PHE A 82 -4.94 8.45 2.60
CA PHE A 82 -5.30 7.65 3.77
C PHE A 82 -5.49 8.52 4.99
N TYR A 83 -6.17 7.99 5.99
CA TYR A 83 -6.36 8.67 7.26
C TYR A 83 -5.27 8.26 8.25
N ARG A 84 -4.47 9.23 8.68
CA ARG A 84 -3.44 9.02 9.69
C ARG A 84 -4.07 9.12 11.07
N THR A 85 -4.19 7.96 11.74
CA THR A 85 -4.87 7.83 13.03
C THR A 85 -4.16 8.56 14.17
N SER A 86 -2.84 8.69 14.13
CA SER A 86 -2.04 9.29 15.21
C SER A 86 -2.37 10.77 15.47
N ASN A 87 -2.83 11.49 14.45
CA ASN A 87 -3.12 12.92 14.53
C ASN A 87 -4.40 13.30 13.77
N HIS A 88 -5.28 12.32 13.54
CA HIS A 88 -6.60 12.53 12.97
C HIS A 88 -6.62 13.31 11.64
N THR A 89 -5.63 13.09 10.78
CA THR A 89 -5.42 13.90 9.56
C THR A 89 -5.52 13.06 8.28
N TRP A 90 -6.19 13.59 7.26
CA TRP A 90 -6.12 13.04 5.91
C TRP A 90 -4.78 13.37 5.25
N VAL A 91 -4.07 12.34 4.81
CA VAL A 91 -2.80 12.46 4.09
C VAL A 91 -3.02 12.10 2.64
N THR A 92 -2.64 13.00 1.74
CA THR A 92 -2.64 12.77 0.29
C THR A 92 -1.31 12.18 -0.14
N ILE A 93 -1.35 11.22 -1.05
CA ILE A 93 -0.17 10.51 -1.55
C ILE A 93 0.18 11.05 -2.92
N GLU A 94 1.46 11.34 -3.14
CA GLU A 94 1.99 11.73 -4.44
C GLU A 94 3.15 10.85 -4.85
N ARG A 95 3.22 10.52 -6.15
CA ARG A 95 4.33 9.79 -6.76
C ARG A 95 4.60 8.43 -6.12
N ILE A 96 3.54 7.74 -5.72
CA ILE A 96 3.58 6.36 -5.25
C ILE A 96 2.64 5.52 -6.10
N GLN A 97 3.11 4.35 -6.54
CA GLN A 97 2.32 3.33 -7.20
C GLN A 97 2.43 2.02 -6.43
N SER A 98 1.41 1.17 -6.52
CA SER A 98 1.41 -0.17 -5.92
C SER A 98 1.33 -1.22 -7.02
N VAL A 99 2.15 -2.26 -6.93
CA VAL A 99 2.14 -3.41 -7.84
C VAL A 99 2.07 -4.67 -6.99
N GLY A 100 1.06 -5.50 -7.24
CA GLY A 100 0.88 -6.77 -6.53
C GLY A 100 1.35 -7.97 -7.36
N ALA A 101 2.05 -8.90 -6.75
CA ALA A 101 2.28 -10.23 -7.27
C ALA A 101 1.56 -11.27 -6.39
N CYS A 102 0.98 -12.28 -7.01
CA CYS A 102 0.27 -13.34 -6.31
C CYS A 102 0.46 -14.69 -7.01
N ASN A 103 0.43 -15.75 -6.21
CA ASN A 103 0.33 -17.10 -6.73
C ASN A 103 -1.13 -17.46 -7.06
N PRO A 104 -1.36 -18.49 -7.90
CA PRO A 104 -2.69 -19.03 -8.15
C PRO A 104 -3.47 -19.31 -6.86
N ARG A 105 -4.79 -19.08 -6.89
CA ARG A 105 -5.68 -19.29 -5.74
C ARG A 105 -5.81 -20.77 -5.34
N THR A 106 -5.38 -21.67 -6.22
CA THR A 106 -5.33 -23.12 -6.00
C THR A 106 -4.22 -23.54 -5.04
N ASP A 107 -3.21 -22.69 -4.83
CA ASP A 107 -2.07 -23.00 -3.98
C ASP A 107 -2.45 -22.93 -2.50
N ARG A 108 -1.91 -23.85 -1.68
CA ARG A 108 -2.22 -23.96 -0.26
C ARG A 108 -1.93 -22.64 0.48
N GLY A 109 -2.92 -22.14 1.22
CA GLY A 109 -2.80 -20.93 2.04
C GLY A 109 -3.09 -19.62 1.31
N ARG A 110 -3.29 -19.64 -0.02
CA ARG A 110 -3.69 -18.46 -0.79
C ARG A 110 -5.20 -18.24 -0.66
N LYS A 111 -5.59 -16.98 -0.50
CA LYS A 111 -6.99 -16.57 -0.36
C LYS A 111 -7.46 -15.80 -1.57
N PRO A 112 -8.77 -15.86 -1.88
CA PRO A 112 -9.31 -15.05 -2.95
C PRO A 112 -9.21 -13.54 -2.62
N LEU A 113 -8.52 -12.76 -3.45
CA LEU A 113 -8.64 -11.29 -3.42
C LEU A 113 -10.07 -10.88 -3.78
N SER A 114 -10.56 -9.82 -3.12
CA SER A 114 -11.89 -9.28 -3.38
C SER A 114 -11.97 -8.69 -4.79
N HIS A 115 -13.15 -8.79 -5.41
CA HIS A 115 -13.36 -8.25 -6.75
C HIS A 115 -13.11 -6.73 -6.82
N ARG A 116 -13.46 -6.01 -5.74
CA ARG A 116 -13.20 -4.58 -5.58
C ARG A 116 -11.72 -4.20 -5.65
N TYR A 117 -10.81 -5.10 -5.27
CA TYR A 117 -9.38 -4.87 -5.39
C TYR A 117 -8.85 -5.32 -6.75
N SER A 118 -9.31 -6.47 -7.27
CA SER A 118 -8.79 -7.03 -8.53
C SER A 118 -9.24 -6.30 -9.80
N MET A 119 -10.13 -5.32 -9.69
CA MET A 119 -10.60 -4.49 -10.81
C MET A 119 -9.89 -3.13 -10.91
N LEU A 120 -8.93 -2.86 -10.01
CA LEU A 120 -8.08 -1.67 -10.03
C LEU A 120 -6.85 -1.89 -10.91
#